data_AF-W9WQA6-F1
#
_entry.id   AF-W9WQA6-F1
#
_cell.length_a   1.000
_cell.length_b   1.000
_cell.length_c   1.000
_cell.angle_alpha   90.00
_cell.angle_beta   90.00
_cell.angle_gamma   90.00
#
_symmetry.space_group_name_H-M   'P 1'
#
loop_
_entity.id
_entity.type
_entity.pdbx_description
1 polymer ?
#
loop_
_entity_poly.entity_id
_entity_poly.type
_entity_poly.pdbx_seq_one_letter_code
_entity_poly.pdbx_strand_id
1 'polypeptide(L)'
;MAATESALPEPNNFLPIDTRISGNTFSDLPQHDEALDLKLSSQDLKVQAQVAVTDISSGQSSGEENDLSPLDAEPLPAVESPLVSETIDPDPLAKPRLTRQDSACYLDEKAGGAAPVTDDIGLGKFEDQSDTAPATEAIPESPTPNVSALIVDLGDVLCNWTAPEALPVSPAMLHRLLKTRFWHEYDSGVITQEECYSRLATQYGLLLSDVAEAFKQAAQSLSPDEEVFGMIRGLKETYRGTLKIYLMSNIPLPEWKALEGDARYDWSLFDGFFISAQVGMCKPELGFFRHVLNKINVKPKDVVFVDDNAENILAARSLGIRCLRYKDASGLRQFIHHVFDDGVDRGREWLHKNAKTMWCVTPEGREVRDNFAQLFLYEAAGDLDLVSMTFYERTWNYYIEKPIDTVEKHPDDIDTTSLAMILLPHDLGKAHSILDEVLLYTNRDGIILTYFDNKRPRIDPAVCVNALRFFHKYGRDDLPALQPTKAWVSDVLFYRAYLDGTYYYPSGDVFLYLFSRLLVANPESDIYRSTWALLRERLQERIGSPGDSVELAMRVIACLDMGLKNEVDLRKLEALQEVDGGWPVGWLCQTGKISLKIGSRGVATALAVKAIETARKSGK
;
A
#
# COMPACT_ATOMS: atom_id res chain seq x y z
N MET A 1 -7.33 -25.33 -58.87
CA MET A 1 -6.30 -25.04 -59.89
C MET A 1 -6.37 -23.54 -60.10
N ALA A 2 -5.46 -22.77 -59.50
CA ALA A 2 -4.25 -22.20 -60.14
C ALA A 2 -4.62 -21.05 -61.11
N ALA A 3 -4.38 -19.76 -60.80
CA ALA A 3 -3.09 -19.03 -60.70
C ALA A 3 -2.52 -18.66 -62.10
N THR A 4 -2.06 -17.43 -62.41
CA THR A 4 -1.99 -16.13 -61.67
C THR A 4 -2.14 -14.93 -62.68
N GLU A 5 -1.60 -13.69 -62.68
CA GLU A 5 -0.48 -13.01 -61.95
C GLU A 5 -0.54 -11.45 -61.99
N SER A 6 0.29 -10.81 -61.14
CA SER A 6 0.65 -9.38 -60.89
C SER A 6 0.63 -8.28 -61.98
N ALA A 7 0.44 -6.99 -61.56
CA ALA A 7 1.42 -5.86 -61.68
C ALA A 7 0.92 -4.50 -61.07
N LEU A 8 1.86 -3.59 -60.72
CA LEU A 8 1.73 -2.22 -60.15
C LEU A 8 2.47 -1.17 -61.07
N PRO A 9 2.43 0.20 -60.95
CA PRO A 9 2.54 1.04 -59.71
C PRO A 9 1.88 2.47 -59.70
N GLU A 10 2.23 3.31 -58.71
CA GLU A 10 1.94 4.77 -58.54
C GLU A 10 3.13 5.67 -59.04
N PRO A 11 3.38 6.98 -58.65
CA PRO A 11 2.58 8.05 -57.97
C PRO A 11 2.71 9.51 -58.56
N ASN A 12 1.97 10.51 -58.04
CA ASN A 12 2.46 11.86 -57.57
C ASN A 12 1.40 13.01 -57.42
N ASN A 13 1.21 13.48 -56.16
CA ASN A 13 1.55 14.82 -55.60
C ASN A 13 0.92 16.21 -56.04
N PHE A 14 0.82 17.11 -55.03
CA PHE A 14 0.60 18.59 -55.00
C PHE A 14 -0.81 19.28 -55.02
N LEU A 15 -0.87 20.42 -54.29
CA LEU A 15 -1.95 21.40 -54.02
C LEU A 15 -1.57 22.78 -54.69
N PRO A 16 -2.16 23.99 -54.41
CA PRO A 16 -3.34 24.43 -53.62
C PRO A 16 -4.22 25.51 -54.34
N ILE A 17 -5.18 26.17 -53.63
CA ILE A 17 -5.50 27.64 -53.58
C ILE A 17 -6.92 27.90 -52.97
N ASP A 18 -7.24 29.15 -52.60
CA ASP A 18 -8.12 29.54 -51.48
C ASP A 18 -9.11 30.72 -51.80
N THR A 19 -10.09 30.95 -50.91
CA THR A 19 -10.88 32.19 -50.62
C THR A 19 -12.11 32.70 -51.44
N ARG A 20 -13.19 32.99 -50.67
CA ARG A 20 -13.92 34.31 -50.49
C ARG A 20 -15.32 34.63 -51.11
N ILE A 21 -16.19 35.25 -50.23
CA ILE A 21 -17.25 36.31 -50.46
C ILE A 21 -18.56 35.85 -51.16
N SER A 22 -19.82 36.25 -50.87
CA SER A 22 -20.57 37.10 -49.87
C SER A 22 -22.07 36.65 -49.82
N GLY A 23 -23.05 37.15 -49.03
CA GLY A 23 -23.12 38.13 -47.91
C GLY A 23 -24.43 38.99 -47.90
N ASN A 24 -25.09 39.13 -46.73
CA ASN A 24 -26.34 39.92 -46.42
C ASN A 24 -27.66 39.40 -47.06
N THR A 25 -28.91 39.66 -46.58
CA THR A 25 -29.56 40.81 -45.88
C THR A 25 -30.83 40.44 -45.06
N PHE A 26 -31.14 41.17 -43.95
CA PHE A 26 -32.47 41.51 -43.32
C PHE A 26 -33.57 40.42 -43.11
N SER A 27 -34.52 40.44 -42.13
CA SER A 27 -35.24 41.55 -41.45
C SER A 27 -35.96 41.16 -40.12
N ASP A 28 -36.01 42.12 -39.17
CA ASP A 28 -37.13 42.53 -38.26
C ASP A 28 -37.67 41.72 -37.04
N LEU A 29 -38.33 42.50 -36.15
CA LEU A 29 -38.84 42.30 -34.77
C LEU A 29 -40.40 42.28 -34.74
N PRO A 30 -41.12 41.84 -33.66
CA PRO A 30 -41.25 42.49 -32.33
C PRO A 30 -41.06 41.53 -31.12
N GLN A 31 -40.47 41.94 -29.99
CA GLN A 31 -41.00 42.77 -28.89
C GLN A 31 -42.22 42.20 -28.12
N HIS A 32 -42.05 42.04 -26.81
CA HIS A 32 -43.07 42.30 -25.80
C HIS A 32 -42.38 42.71 -24.49
N ASP A 33 -42.74 43.87 -23.94
CA ASP A 33 -42.32 44.32 -22.61
C ASP A 33 -43.26 43.76 -21.54
N GLU A 34 -42.71 43.46 -20.35
CA GLU A 34 -43.36 43.86 -19.10
C GLU A 34 -42.30 44.03 -18.00
N ALA A 35 -42.36 45.14 -17.26
CA ALA A 35 -41.37 45.51 -16.25
C ALA A 35 -42.05 45.96 -14.95
N LEU A 36 -41.54 45.47 -13.82
CA LEU A 36 -41.89 45.98 -12.48
C LEU A 36 -40.60 46.19 -11.67
N ASP A 37 -40.37 47.45 -11.30
CA ASP A 37 -39.14 47.96 -10.69
C ASP A 37 -39.36 48.33 -9.22
N LEU A 38 -38.46 47.90 -8.34
CA LEU A 38 -38.39 48.31 -6.93
C LEU A 38 -36.93 48.25 -6.39
N LYS A 39 -36.15 49.32 -6.67
CA LYS A 39 -35.40 50.16 -5.69
C LYS A 39 -35.01 49.48 -4.36
N LEU A 40 -33.76 49.54 -3.85
CA LEU A 40 -32.59 50.43 -4.03
C LEU A 40 -31.34 49.68 -3.45
N SER A 41 -30.07 50.13 -3.47
CA SER A 41 -29.43 51.43 -3.80
C SER A 41 -28.10 51.23 -4.55
N SER A 42 -27.19 52.24 -4.57
CA SER A 42 -25.90 52.17 -5.28
C SER A 42 -24.77 52.98 -4.61
N GLN A 43 -23.70 52.30 -4.19
CA GLN A 43 -22.32 52.75 -3.89
C GLN A 43 -21.49 51.46 -3.66
N ASP A 44 -20.23 51.28 -4.10
CA ASP A 44 -19.29 52.18 -4.78
C ASP A 44 -18.49 51.47 -5.91
N LEU A 45 -17.45 52.12 -6.47
CA LEU A 45 -16.89 51.79 -7.79
C LEU A 45 -15.84 50.65 -7.89
N LYS A 46 -15.85 50.06 -9.10
CA LYS A 46 -14.79 49.34 -9.85
C LYS A 46 -13.34 49.58 -9.42
N VAL A 47 -12.51 48.54 -9.59
CA VAL A 47 -11.37 48.56 -10.56
C VAL A 47 -11.00 47.12 -10.97
N GLN A 48 -10.47 46.94 -12.18
CA GLN A 48 -10.02 45.63 -12.71
C GLN A 48 -8.49 45.47 -12.56
N ALA A 49 -8.01 44.23 -12.43
CA ALA A 49 -6.59 43.94 -12.48
C ALA A 49 -6.09 43.84 -13.94
N GLN A 50 -4.90 44.38 -14.20
CA GLN A 50 -4.11 44.03 -15.39
C GLN A 50 -2.62 44.13 -15.07
N VAL A 51 -1.83 43.21 -15.64
CA VAL A 51 -0.40 43.02 -15.31
C VAL A 51 0.49 43.90 -16.19
N ALA A 52 1.55 44.48 -15.61
CA ALA A 52 2.67 45.07 -16.32
C ALA A 52 3.99 44.74 -15.62
N VAL A 53 5.08 44.69 -16.39
CA VAL A 53 6.44 44.27 -16.00
C VAL A 53 7.38 45.47 -16.03
N THR A 54 8.29 45.60 -15.06
CA THR A 54 9.70 46.06 -15.25
C THR A 54 10.55 45.93 -13.98
N ASP A 55 11.79 45.47 -14.13
CA ASP A 55 12.90 45.70 -13.19
C ASP A 55 13.45 47.13 -13.27
N ILE A 56 14.24 47.56 -12.27
CA ILE A 56 15.57 48.20 -12.41
C ILE A 56 16.22 48.44 -11.02
N SER A 57 17.56 48.46 -10.95
CA SER A 57 18.40 48.57 -9.74
C SER A 57 18.57 50.01 -9.21
N SER A 58 18.97 50.24 -7.95
CA SER A 58 20.39 50.34 -7.48
C SER A 58 20.42 51.03 -6.07
N GLY A 59 21.49 51.06 -5.26
CA GLY A 59 22.80 50.36 -5.27
C GLY A 59 23.87 51.01 -4.35
N GLN A 60 24.92 50.26 -3.96
CA GLN A 60 26.20 50.67 -3.32
C GLN A 60 26.16 51.23 -1.87
N SER A 61 27.25 51.26 -1.07
CA SER A 61 28.70 50.90 -1.20
C SER A 61 29.19 50.25 0.13
N SER A 62 30.44 49.92 0.51
CA SER A 62 31.84 49.76 -0.02
C SER A 62 32.69 49.14 1.13
N GLY A 63 33.89 48.56 1.01
CA GLY A 63 34.79 48.29 -0.13
C GLY A 63 36.26 48.63 0.18
N GLU A 64 37.17 47.64 0.31
CA GLU A 64 38.63 47.80 0.55
C GLU A 64 39.46 46.66 -0.10
N GLU A 65 40.78 46.83 -0.26
CA GLU A 65 41.66 46.02 -1.16
C GLU A 65 42.94 45.47 -0.47
N ASN A 66 43.47 44.29 -0.87
CA ASN A 66 44.79 44.13 -1.57
C ASN A 66 45.44 42.70 -1.58
N ASP A 67 46.34 42.55 -2.55
CA ASP A 67 47.59 41.74 -2.63
C ASP A 67 47.65 40.19 -2.89
N LEU A 68 48.29 39.89 -4.05
CA LEU A 68 49.34 38.88 -4.34
C LEU A 68 49.03 37.36 -4.50
N SER A 69 49.99 36.69 -5.14
CA SER A 69 49.98 35.33 -5.77
C SER A 69 51.42 34.74 -5.76
N PRO A 70 51.83 33.63 -6.45
CA PRO A 70 51.12 32.66 -7.32
C PRO A 70 51.53 31.16 -7.06
N LEU A 71 51.41 30.28 -8.09
CA LEU A 71 51.90 28.88 -8.23
C LEU A 71 51.03 27.78 -7.56
N ASP A 72 50.88 26.55 -8.09
CA ASP A 72 51.51 25.85 -9.25
C ASP A 72 50.45 25.15 -10.16
N ALA A 73 50.87 24.56 -11.29
CA ALA A 73 50.01 23.89 -12.28
C ALA A 73 50.64 22.64 -12.94
N GLU A 74 49.92 22.03 -13.91
CA GLU A 74 50.25 20.87 -14.79
C GLU A 74 49.74 19.46 -14.37
N PRO A 75 49.54 18.51 -15.31
CA PRO A 75 48.70 18.67 -16.51
C PRO A 75 47.79 17.44 -16.82
N LEU A 76 46.88 17.59 -17.78
CA LEU A 76 46.08 16.48 -18.35
C LEU A 76 46.72 15.91 -19.64
N PRO A 77 46.73 14.58 -19.84
CA PRO A 77 46.89 13.96 -21.15
C PRO A 77 45.54 13.57 -21.77
N ALA A 78 45.40 13.74 -23.08
CA ALA A 78 44.30 13.18 -23.87
C ALA A 78 44.77 11.90 -24.61
N VAL A 79 43.87 10.95 -24.82
CA VAL A 79 44.08 9.76 -25.67
C VAL A 79 42.81 9.50 -26.49
N GLU A 80 42.99 9.00 -27.71
CA GLU A 80 41.99 8.91 -28.77
C GLU A 80 41.10 7.65 -28.70
N SER A 81 39.95 7.70 -29.35
CA SER A 81 39.07 6.54 -29.57
C SER A 81 39.52 5.70 -30.77
N PRO A 82 39.59 4.36 -30.65
CA PRO A 82 39.53 3.45 -31.79
C PRO A 82 38.13 2.83 -31.96
N LEU A 83 37.65 2.76 -33.19
CA LEU A 83 36.49 1.94 -33.58
C LEU A 83 36.92 0.47 -33.70
N VAL A 84 36.18 -0.44 -33.07
CA VAL A 84 36.16 -1.86 -33.44
C VAL A 84 34.70 -2.31 -33.47
N SER A 85 34.30 -2.97 -34.56
CA SER A 85 33.00 -3.59 -34.73
C SER A 85 33.09 -5.08 -34.39
N GLU A 86 32.16 -5.62 -33.60
CA GLU A 86 31.98 -7.08 -33.56
C GLU A 86 30.52 -7.50 -33.33
N THR A 87 30.27 -8.73 -33.75
CA THR A 87 29.01 -9.44 -33.98
C THR A 87 27.99 -9.44 -32.84
N ILE A 88 26.71 -9.40 -33.20
CA ILE A 88 25.59 -9.79 -32.32
C ILE A 88 25.56 -11.32 -32.24
N ASP A 89 25.69 -11.86 -31.03
CA ASP A 89 25.54 -13.29 -30.71
C ASP A 89 24.09 -13.55 -30.25
N PRO A 90 23.39 -14.60 -30.72
CA PRO A 90 21.97 -14.81 -30.40
C PRO A 90 21.76 -15.41 -28.99
N ASP A 91 20.76 -14.88 -28.27
CA ASP A 91 20.37 -15.30 -26.91
C ASP A 91 20.06 -16.81 -26.82
N PRO A 92 20.83 -17.59 -26.01
CA PRO A 92 20.63 -19.03 -25.85
C PRO A 92 19.48 -19.43 -24.91
N LEU A 93 18.69 -18.49 -24.36
CA LEU A 93 17.60 -18.75 -23.42
C LEU A 93 16.20 -18.40 -23.95
N ALA A 94 16.05 -18.22 -25.27
CA ALA A 94 14.76 -18.08 -25.94
C ALA A 94 13.88 -19.36 -25.82
N LYS A 95 13.12 -19.47 -24.73
CA LYS A 95 12.05 -20.48 -24.59
C LYS A 95 11.03 -20.32 -25.75
N PRO A 96 10.47 -21.42 -26.29
CA PRO A 96 9.47 -21.32 -27.35
C PRO A 96 8.27 -20.47 -26.92
N ARG A 97 7.79 -19.60 -27.83
CA ARG A 97 6.46 -19.00 -27.67
C ARG A 97 5.42 -20.11 -27.79
N LEU A 98 4.80 -20.47 -26.67
CA LEU A 98 3.65 -21.37 -26.64
C LEU A 98 2.58 -20.86 -27.61
N THR A 99 2.13 -21.75 -28.51
CA THR A 99 0.93 -21.53 -29.32
C THR A 99 -0.30 -22.05 -28.58
N ARG A 100 -1.49 -21.68 -29.04
CA ARG A 100 -2.78 -22.13 -28.46
C ARG A 100 -2.98 -23.66 -28.52
N GLN A 101 -2.19 -24.39 -29.31
CA GLN A 101 -2.23 -25.86 -29.36
C GLN A 101 -1.29 -26.52 -28.34
N ASP A 102 -0.16 -25.89 -27.98
CA ASP A 102 0.84 -26.50 -27.09
C ASP A 102 0.34 -26.67 -25.66
N SER A 103 -0.43 -25.69 -25.16
CA SER A 103 -1.03 -25.73 -23.82
C SER A 103 -2.11 -26.80 -23.64
N ALA A 104 -2.70 -27.31 -24.74
CA ALA A 104 -3.71 -28.37 -24.70
C ALA A 104 -3.12 -29.78 -24.53
N CYS A 105 -1.81 -29.94 -24.70
CA CYS A 105 -1.13 -31.24 -24.73
C CYS A 105 -0.46 -31.64 -23.39
N TYR A 106 -0.62 -30.84 -22.33
CA TYR A 106 -0.04 -31.11 -21.00
C TYR A 106 -0.98 -31.86 -20.04
N LEU A 107 -1.79 -32.79 -20.59
CA LEU A 107 -2.61 -33.74 -19.82
C LEU A 107 -2.56 -35.15 -20.43
N ASP A 108 -1.38 -35.76 -20.49
CA ASP A 108 -1.28 -37.22 -20.42
C ASP A 108 0.02 -37.69 -19.73
N GLU A 109 -0.01 -38.94 -19.26
CA GLU A 109 0.99 -39.68 -18.49
C GLU A 109 1.41 -39.17 -17.08
N LYS A 110 1.22 -40.09 -16.10
CA LYS A 110 1.86 -40.17 -14.76
C LYS A 110 1.32 -39.27 -13.62
N ALA A 111 0.15 -39.66 -13.11
CA ALA A 111 -0.09 -39.69 -11.65
C ALA A 111 -1.09 -40.81 -11.26
N GLY A 112 -0.66 -42.07 -11.31
CA GLY A 112 -1.44 -43.18 -10.73
C GLY A 112 -1.30 -43.19 -9.21
N GLY A 113 -2.32 -42.71 -8.49
CA GLY A 113 -2.25 -42.57 -7.02
C GLY A 113 -3.59 -42.19 -6.38
N ALA A 114 -4.56 -43.10 -6.39
CA ALA A 114 -5.83 -42.87 -5.70
C ALA A 114 -5.66 -42.91 -4.18
N ALA A 115 -6.14 -41.87 -3.49
CA ALA A 115 -6.41 -41.84 -2.06
C ALA A 115 -7.93 -41.71 -1.84
N PRO A 116 -8.50 -42.30 -0.78
CA PRO A 116 -9.94 -42.54 -0.72
C PRO A 116 -10.75 -41.27 -0.37
N VAL A 117 -11.92 -41.16 -1.00
CA VAL A 117 -13.02 -40.36 -0.47
C VAL A 117 -13.56 -41.06 0.79
N THR A 118 -13.74 -40.29 1.86
CA THR A 118 -14.51 -40.72 3.04
C THR A 118 -15.77 -39.87 3.12
N ASP A 119 -16.91 -40.45 2.73
CA ASP A 119 -18.21 -39.86 3.04
C ASP A 119 -18.46 -39.90 4.55
N ASP A 120 -18.83 -38.77 5.15
CA ASP A 120 -19.85 -38.76 6.19
C ASP A 120 -20.60 -37.42 6.20
N ILE A 121 -21.92 -37.45 5.98
CA ILE A 121 -22.80 -36.28 6.00
C ILE A 121 -23.66 -36.37 7.27
N GLY A 122 -23.01 -36.08 8.41
CA GLY A 122 -23.61 -36.17 9.74
C GLY A 122 -24.66 -35.09 10.00
N LEU A 123 -25.93 -35.39 9.72
CA LEU A 123 -27.08 -34.57 10.09
C LEU A 123 -27.31 -34.57 11.62
N GLY A 124 -26.60 -33.69 12.32
CA GLY A 124 -26.79 -33.41 13.74
C GLY A 124 -28.08 -32.63 14.01
N LYS A 125 -28.86 -33.06 15.01
CA LYS A 125 -30.12 -32.41 15.41
C LYS A 125 -29.88 -31.25 16.39
N PHE A 126 -30.79 -30.28 16.37
CA PHE A 126 -31.05 -29.43 17.55
C PHE A 126 -31.69 -30.29 18.65
N GLU A 127 -31.10 -30.27 19.84
CA GLU A 127 -31.80 -30.55 21.10
C GLU A 127 -31.45 -29.46 22.12
N ASP A 128 -32.42 -29.15 22.98
CA ASP A 128 -32.43 -28.02 23.92
C ASP A 128 -32.04 -28.50 25.33
N GLN A 129 -31.24 -27.69 26.05
CA GLN A 129 -31.03 -27.88 27.48
C GLN A 129 -30.48 -26.64 28.18
N SER A 130 -31.09 -26.30 29.32
CA SER A 130 -30.82 -25.12 30.12
C SER A 130 -29.93 -25.39 31.35
N ASP A 131 -29.60 -24.31 32.06
CA ASP A 131 -29.23 -24.27 33.48
C ASP A 131 -27.89 -24.87 33.95
N THR A 132 -26.83 -24.06 33.85
CA THR A 132 -25.81 -23.98 34.91
C THR A 132 -25.56 -22.52 35.31
N ALA A 133 -25.44 -22.26 36.61
CA ALA A 133 -25.23 -20.94 37.22
C ALA A 133 -23.81 -20.37 36.92
N PRO A 134 -23.58 -19.04 37.04
CA PRO A 134 -22.40 -18.40 36.49
C PRO A 134 -21.10 -18.80 37.22
N ALA A 135 -20.08 -19.13 36.43
CA ALA A 135 -18.71 -19.20 36.91
C ALA A 135 -18.20 -17.79 37.25
N THR A 136 -17.32 -17.70 38.25
CA THR A 136 -16.61 -16.46 38.60
C THR A 136 -15.83 -15.91 37.41
N GLU A 137 -15.96 -14.62 37.12
CA GLU A 137 -15.20 -13.93 36.08
C GLU A 137 -13.71 -14.13 36.28
N ALA A 138 -13.08 -14.87 35.37
CA ALA A 138 -11.63 -14.91 35.27
C ALA A 138 -11.16 -13.55 34.74
N ILE A 139 -10.12 -12.99 35.36
CA ILE A 139 -9.39 -11.86 34.78
C ILE A 139 -8.94 -12.30 33.38
N PRO A 140 -9.23 -11.55 32.30
CA PRO A 140 -8.85 -11.95 30.96
C PRO A 140 -7.33 -12.16 30.89
N GLU A 141 -6.91 -13.34 30.43
CA GLU A 141 -5.49 -13.65 30.26
C GLU A 141 -4.89 -12.63 29.29
N SER A 142 -3.87 -11.90 29.73
CA SER A 142 -3.22 -10.88 28.89
C SER A 142 -2.70 -11.53 27.61
N PRO A 143 -2.99 -10.95 26.43
CA PRO A 143 -2.61 -11.56 25.16
C PRO A 143 -1.11 -11.88 25.14
N THR A 144 -0.75 -13.03 24.57
CA THR A 144 0.64 -13.50 24.49
C THR A 144 1.26 -13.07 23.15
N PRO A 145 1.99 -11.94 23.09
CA PRO A 145 2.63 -11.50 21.86
C PRO A 145 3.70 -12.50 21.40
N ASN A 146 3.99 -12.51 20.11
CA ASN A 146 5.14 -13.23 19.55
C ASN A 146 6.49 -12.59 19.93
N VAL A 147 6.54 -11.68 20.92
CA VAL A 147 7.71 -10.94 21.41
C VAL A 147 7.66 -10.93 22.92
N SER A 148 8.72 -11.37 23.59
CA SER A 148 8.80 -11.35 25.06
C SER A 148 9.68 -10.22 25.62
N ALA A 149 10.50 -9.58 24.78
CA ALA A 149 11.29 -8.42 25.17
C ALA A 149 11.27 -7.28 24.15
N LEU A 150 11.07 -6.06 24.63
CA LEU A 150 11.33 -4.80 23.92
C LEU A 150 12.60 -4.17 24.50
N ILE A 151 13.52 -3.76 23.63
CA ILE A 151 14.74 -3.03 23.98
C ILE A 151 14.68 -1.67 23.26
N VAL A 152 14.91 -0.58 23.99
CA VAL A 152 14.80 0.81 23.50
C VAL A 152 16.11 1.56 23.76
N ASP A 153 16.52 2.44 22.85
CA ASP A 153 17.59 3.41 23.11
C ASP A 153 17.11 4.62 23.93
N LEU A 154 18.05 5.42 24.44
CA LEU A 154 17.81 6.62 25.22
C LEU A 154 17.84 7.90 24.35
N GLY A 155 19.00 8.17 23.72
CA GLY A 155 19.22 9.38 22.92
C GLY A 155 18.39 9.36 21.64
N ASP A 156 17.80 10.51 21.27
CA ASP A 156 16.97 10.72 20.08
C ASP A 156 15.82 9.69 19.87
N VAL A 157 15.43 8.98 20.95
CA VAL A 157 14.33 7.99 20.99
C VAL A 157 13.45 8.18 22.25
N LEU A 158 14.05 8.27 23.44
CA LEU A 158 13.35 8.57 24.71
C LEU A 158 13.64 9.98 25.23
N CYS A 159 14.78 10.55 24.82
CA CYS A 159 15.19 11.90 25.14
C CYS A 159 15.25 12.74 23.87
N ASN A 160 14.52 13.86 23.86
CA ASN A 160 14.77 14.95 22.92
C ASN A 160 15.74 15.94 23.55
N TRP A 161 16.50 16.69 22.73
CA TRP A 161 17.33 17.81 23.18
C TRP A 161 17.12 19.03 22.30
N THR A 162 17.14 20.22 22.90
CA THR A 162 17.09 21.49 22.17
C THR A 162 18.48 22.11 22.19
N ALA A 163 19.03 22.44 21.02
CA ALA A 163 20.32 23.13 20.94
C ALA A 163 20.24 24.52 21.63
N PRO A 164 21.05 24.80 22.67
CA PRO A 164 21.09 26.10 23.31
C PRO A 164 21.49 27.22 22.34
N GLU A 165 20.86 28.39 22.46
CA GLU A 165 21.04 29.54 21.54
C GLU A 165 22.51 30.01 21.42
N ALA A 166 23.31 29.79 22.46
CA ALA A 166 24.69 30.26 22.57
C ALA A 166 25.64 29.18 23.12
N LEU A 167 25.68 28.00 22.49
CA LEU A 167 26.74 27.02 22.75
C LEU A 167 28.13 27.60 22.42
N PRO A 168 29.14 27.45 23.30
CA PRO A 168 30.50 27.91 23.02
C PRO A 168 31.24 27.04 21.98
N VAL A 169 30.73 25.83 21.70
CA VAL A 169 31.16 24.95 20.62
C VAL A 169 29.98 24.75 19.67
N SER A 170 30.15 25.03 18.38
CA SER A 170 29.03 25.00 17.41
C SER A 170 28.39 23.60 17.31
N PRO A 171 27.07 23.46 17.05
CA PRO A 171 26.40 22.16 17.00
C PRO A 171 27.06 21.15 16.02
N ALA A 172 27.56 21.63 14.89
CA ALA A 172 28.28 20.81 13.91
C ALA A 172 29.66 20.32 14.40
N MET A 173 30.30 21.05 15.34
CA MET A 173 31.48 20.57 16.04
C MET A 173 31.09 19.62 17.19
N LEU A 174 30.03 19.92 17.95
CA LEU A 174 29.55 19.04 19.03
C LEU A 174 29.20 17.62 18.50
N HIS A 175 28.44 17.53 17.40
CA HIS A 175 28.19 16.27 16.68
C HIS A 175 29.44 15.59 16.11
N ARG A 176 30.55 16.33 15.92
CA ARG A 176 31.84 15.76 15.52
C ARG A 176 32.57 15.17 16.73
N LEU A 177 32.57 15.85 17.88
CA LEU A 177 33.18 15.37 19.12
C LEU A 177 32.54 14.04 19.57
N LEU A 178 31.19 13.95 19.52
CA LEU A 178 30.41 12.73 19.81
C LEU A 178 30.80 11.52 18.93
N LYS A 179 31.36 11.74 17.74
CA LYS A 179 31.74 10.68 16.79
C LYS A 179 33.24 10.33 16.84
N THR A 180 33.96 10.78 17.86
CA THR A 180 35.38 10.48 18.05
C THR A 180 35.60 9.16 18.77
N ARG A 181 36.80 8.59 18.59
CA ARG A 181 37.30 7.49 19.44
C ARG A 181 37.29 7.86 20.92
N PHE A 182 37.59 9.11 21.29
CA PHE A 182 37.64 9.52 22.70
C PHE A 182 36.24 9.59 23.33
N TRP A 183 35.22 9.99 22.57
CA TRP A 183 33.84 9.87 23.04
C TRP A 183 33.43 8.41 23.20
N HIS A 184 33.75 7.54 22.24
CA HIS A 184 33.48 6.10 22.35
C HIS A 184 34.23 5.43 23.52
N GLU A 185 35.46 5.84 23.84
CA GLU A 185 36.20 5.44 25.05
C GLU A 185 35.56 5.96 26.34
N TYR A 186 34.79 7.05 26.29
CA TYR A 186 34.05 7.60 27.43
C TYR A 186 32.68 6.90 27.60
N ASP A 187 31.92 6.71 26.51
CA ASP A 187 30.69 5.90 26.48
C ASP A 187 30.92 4.47 27.00
N SER A 188 32.08 3.86 26.72
CA SER A 188 32.44 2.52 27.20
C SER A 188 33.05 2.51 28.61
N GLY A 189 33.25 3.67 29.25
CA GLY A 189 33.85 3.79 30.59
C GLY A 189 35.36 3.49 30.65
N VAL A 190 36.06 3.49 29.51
CA VAL A 190 37.51 3.22 29.40
C VAL A 190 38.35 4.44 29.82
N ILE A 191 37.83 5.66 29.63
CA ILE A 191 38.43 6.92 30.12
C ILE A 191 37.42 7.73 30.94
N THR A 192 37.91 8.68 31.75
CA THR A 192 37.05 9.59 32.53
C THR A 192 36.60 10.80 31.70
N GLN A 193 35.64 11.55 32.22
CA GLN A 193 35.13 12.78 31.61
C GLN A 193 36.25 13.80 31.37
N GLU A 194 37.15 13.99 32.35
CA GLU A 194 38.25 14.94 32.30
C GLU A 194 39.26 14.55 31.22
N GLU A 195 39.61 13.27 31.12
CA GLU A 195 40.52 12.74 30.11
C GLU A 195 39.90 12.83 28.71
N CYS A 196 38.59 12.52 28.58
CA CYS A 196 37.86 12.69 27.33
C CYS A 196 37.86 14.15 26.87
N TYR A 197 37.39 15.08 27.71
CA TYR A 197 37.28 16.49 27.36
C TYR A 197 38.65 17.14 27.10
N SER A 198 39.68 16.75 27.86
CA SER A 198 41.07 17.20 27.65
C SER A 198 41.62 16.75 26.29
N ARG A 199 41.40 15.48 25.91
CA ARG A 199 41.80 14.97 24.59
C ARG A 199 41.02 15.62 23.45
N LEU A 200 39.71 15.83 23.60
CA LEU A 200 38.85 16.50 22.61
C LEU A 200 39.29 17.96 22.40
N ALA A 201 39.49 18.71 23.49
CA ALA A 201 39.99 20.08 23.45
C ALA A 201 41.35 20.15 22.73
N THR A 202 42.29 19.27 23.09
CA THR A 202 43.62 19.19 22.49
C THR A 202 43.57 18.81 21.00
N GLN A 203 42.73 17.85 20.60
CA GLN A 203 42.65 17.38 19.21
C GLN A 203 42.05 18.44 18.27
N TYR A 204 41.06 19.21 18.74
CA TYR A 204 40.31 20.14 17.89
C TYR A 204 40.69 21.62 18.11
N GLY A 205 41.68 21.91 18.96
CA GLY A 205 42.13 23.28 19.25
C GLY A 205 41.11 24.13 20.01
N LEU A 206 40.25 23.48 20.80
CA LEU A 206 39.19 24.12 21.58
C LEU A 206 39.68 24.38 23.01
N LEU A 207 39.06 25.32 23.73
CA LEU A 207 39.28 25.45 25.17
C LEU A 207 38.54 24.34 25.91
N LEU A 208 39.17 23.79 26.96
CA LEU A 208 38.57 22.76 27.81
C LEU A 208 37.29 23.25 28.51
N SER A 209 37.22 24.54 28.85
CA SER A 209 36.01 25.21 29.35
C SER A 209 34.84 25.07 28.39
N ASP A 210 35.09 25.24 27.10
CA ASP A 210 34.08 25.39 26.08
C ASP A 210 33.51 24.02 25.70
N VAL A 211 34.38 23.00 25.63
CA VAL A 211 33.98 21.59 25.51
C VAL A 211 33.11 21.18 26.70
N ALA A 212 33.56 21.46 27.94
CA ALA A 212 32.83 21.08 29.14
C ALA A 212 31.48 21.79 29.28
N GLU A 213 31.42 23.10 28.99
CA GLU A 213 30.19 23.89 29.07
C GLU A 213 29.21 23.53 27.94
N ALA A 214 29.68 23.23 26.72
CA ALA A 214 28.81 22.81 25.63
C ALA A 214 28.12 21.46 25.93
N PHE A 215 28.86 20.46 26.41
CA PHE A 215 28.26 19.18 26.82
C PHE A 215 27.34 19.34 28.04
N LYS A 216 27.70 20.17 29.02
CA LYS A 216 26.86 20.50 30.17
C LYS A 216 25.52 21.14 29.75
N GLN A 217 25.54 22.12 28.84
CA GLN A 217 24.30 22.75 28.38
C GLN A 217 23.45 21.81 27.53
N ALA A 218 24.06 20.97 26.69
CA ALA A 218 23.34 19.93 25.94
C ALA A 218 22.67 18.91 26.87
N ALA A 219 23.36 18.45 27.92
CA ALA A 219 22.77 17.58 28.94
C ALA A 219 21.64 18.27 29.72
N GLN A 220 21.76 19.58 30.00
CA GLN A 220 20.73 20.37 30.66
C GLN A 220 19.51 20.65 29.76
N SER A 221 19.64 20.54 28.42
CA SER A 221 18.52 20.70 27.49
C SER A 221 17.78 19.42 27.13
N LEU A 222 18.17 18.28 27.73
CA LEU A 222 17.45 17.00 27.59
C LEU A 222 16.07 17.06 28.24
N SER A 223 15.07 16.53 27.55
CA SER A 223 13.70 16.33 28.03
C SER A 223 13.16 14.95 27.63
N PRO A 224 12.24 14.35 28.40
CA PRO A 224 11.57 13.12 28.00
C PRO A 224 10.69 13.34 26.76
N ASP A 225 10.64 12.33 25.89
CA ASP A 225 9.59 12.22 24.88
C ASP A 225 8.33 11.60 25.53
N GLU A 226 7.42 12.46 26.00
CA GLU A 226 6.18 12.06 26.65
C GLU A 226 5.27 11.17 25.77
N GLU A 227 5.37 11.25 24.44
CA GLU A 227 4.58 10.40 23.54
C GLU A 227 5.15 8.97 23.51
N VAL A 228 6.48 8.82 23.42
CA VAL A 228 7.16 7.53 23.49
C VAL A 228 7.05 6.90 24.89
N PHE A 229 7.23 7.68 25.96
CA PHE A 229 6.99 7.23 27.33
C PHE A 229 5.53 6.78 27.53
N GLY A 230 4.56 7.50 26.96
CA GLY A 230 3.15 7.10 26.95
C GLY A 230 2.89 5.78 26.22
N MET A 231 3.51 5.57 25.06
CA MET A 231 3.43 4.29 24.32
C MET A 231 4.04 3.12 25.09
N ILE A 232 5.19 3.32 25.73
CA ILE A 232 5.86 2.29 26.54
C ILE A 232 5.02 1.94 27.78
N ARG A 233 4.38 2.93 28.42
CA ARG A 233 3.45 2.71 29.52
C ARG A 233 2.27 1.85 29.08
N GLY A 234 1.61 2.21 27.97
CA GLY A 234 0.53 1.43 27.40
C GLY A 234 0.92 -0.02 27.07
N LEU A 235 2.11 -0.24 26.48
CA LEU A 235 2.64 -1.59 26.25
C LEU A 235 2.83 -2.39 27.54
N LYS A 236 3.38 -1.77 28.59
CA LYS A 236 3.62 -2.43 29.89
C LYS A 236 2.32 -2.75 30.64
N GLU A 237 1.27 -1.98 30.41
CA GLU A 237 -0.08 -2.20 30.94
C GLU A 237 -0.83 -3.30 30.19
N THR A 238 -0.87 -3.27 28.85
CA THR A 238 -1.55 -4.28 28.01
C THR A 238 -0.89 -5.65 28.12
N TYR A 239 0.45 -5.71 28.05
CA TYR A 239 1.22 -6.95 28.03
C TYR A 239 1.88 -7.27 29.38
N ARG A 240 1.17 -6.93 30.47
CA ARG A 240 1.69 -6.97 31.84
C ARG A 240 2.09 -8.38 32.27
N GLY A 241 3.40 -8.64 32.24
CA GLY A 241 4.00 -9.92 32.65
C GLY A 241 4.32 -10.87 31.50
N THR A 242 3.80 -10.63 30.30
CA THR A 242 4.18 -11.35 29.06
C THR A 242 5.29 -10.61 28.29
N LEU A 243 5.29 -9.28 28.34
CA LEU A 243 6.35 -8.42 27.80
C LEU A 243 7.28 -7.91 28.91
N LYS A 244 8.58 -7.82 28.60
CA LYS A 244 9.61 -7.13 29.38
C LYS A 244 10.22 -5.99 28.58
N ILE A 245 10.49 -4.86 29.23
CA ILE A 245 10.98 -3.65 28.55
C ILE A 245 12.34 -3.24 29.14
N TYR A 246 13.35 -3.06 28.29
CA TYR A 246 14.72 -2.77 28.69
C TYR A 246 15.27 -1.54 27.99
N LEU A 247 16.12 -0.78 28.68
CA LEU A 247 16.91 0.29 28.08
C LEU A 247 18.26 -0.29 27.61
N MET A 248 18.75 0.09 26.42
CA MET A 248 20.09 -0.25 25.95
C MET A 248 20.73 0.94 25.23
N SER A 249 21.58 1.69 25.94
CA SER A 249 22.14 2.96 25.46
C SER A 249 23.66 3.01 25.51
N ASN A 250 24.24 3.72 24.55
CA ASN A 250 25.58 4.27 24.68
C ASN A 250 25.45 5.56 25.49
N ILE A 251 25.95 5.57 26.73
CA ILE A 251 25.98 6.75 27.57
C ILE A 251 27.05 6.57 28.66
N PRO A 252 27.86 7.60 28.97
CA PRO A 252 28.85 7.50 30.03
C PRO A 252 28.19 7.51 31.42
N LEU A 253 28.93 7.04 32.43
CA LEU A 253 28.35 6.78 33.75
C LEU A 253 27.87 8.04 34.52
N PRO A 254 28.56 9.20 34.48
CA PRO A 254 28.08 10.42 35.14
C PRO A 254 26.73 10.92 34.58
N GLU A 255 26.58 10.94 33.27
CA GLU A 255 25.39 11.40 32.55
C GLU A 255 24.22 10.43 32.76
N TRP A 256 24.48 9.12 32.75
CA TRP A 256 23.47 8.15 33.17
C TRP A 256 23.00 8.40 34.61
N LYS A 257 23.92 8.64 35.56
CA LYS A 257 23.55 8.88 36.96
C LYS A 257 22.84 10.21 37.19
N ALA A 258 23.03 11.19 36.31
CA ALA A 258 22.21 12.41 36.30
C ALA A 258 20.78 12.12 35.82
N LEU A 259 20.60 11.38 34.72
CA LEU A 259 19.28 11.06 34.17
C LEU A 259 18.50 10.05 35.03
N GLU A 260 19.16 9.01 35.56
CA GLU A 260 18.58 8.02 36.49
C GLU A 260 18.02 8.68 37.77
N GLY A 261 18.56 9.85 38.16
CA GLY A 261 18.08 10.67 39.28
C GLY A 261 17.06 11.76 38.92
N ASP A 262 16.76 11.97 37.63
CA ASP A 262 15.83 13.01 37.18
C ASP A 262 14.38 12.50 37.19
N ALA A 263 13.58 13.04 38.11
CA ALA A 263 12.18 12.68 38.32
C ALA A 263 11.23 13.05 37.16
N ARG A 264 11.72 13.70 36.10
CA ARG A 264 10.97 13.86 34.83
C ARG A 264 10.81 12.54 34.07
N TYR A 265 11.65 11.55 34.31
CA TYR A 265 11.66 10.29 33.56
C TYR A 265 11.05 9.14 34.37
N ASP A 266 10.07 8.44 33.79
CA ASP A 266 9.43 7.28 34.41
C ASP A 266 10.27 6.01 34.23
N TRP A 267 11.39 5.92 34.95
CA TRP A 267 12.28 4.75 34.89
C TRP A 267 11.61 3.45 35.38
N SER A 268 10.45 3.52 36.05
CA SER A 268 9.68 2.34 36.48
C SER A 268 9.09 1.54 35.30
N LEU A 269 9.01 2.16 34.12
CA LEU A 269 8.62 1.49 32.88
C LEU A 269 9.64 0.44 32.40
N PHE A 270 10.87 0.44 32.90
CA PHE A 270 11.89 -0.53 32.50
C PHE A 270 12.06 -1.65 33.54
N ASP A 271 12.24 -2.89 33.06
CA ASP A 271 12.59 -4.08 33.84
C ASP A 271 14.12 -4.23 34.02
N GLY A 272 14.91 -3.37 33.35
CA GLY A 272 16.36 -3.30 33.52
C GLY A 272 17.04 -2.34 32.53
N PHE A 273 18.26 -1.92 32.86
CA PHE A 273 19.06 -0.99 32.08
C PHE A 273 20.38 -1.63 31.66
N PHE A 274 20.75 -1.47 30.39
CA PHE A 274 22.03 -1.90 29.83
C PHE A 274 22.80 -0.67 29.36
N ILE A 275 23.65 -0.17 30.25
CA ILE A 275 24.42 1.07 30.07
C ILE A 275 25.84 0.72 29.65
N SER A 276 26.32 1.25 28.53
CA SER A 276 27.63 0.93 27.95
C SER A 276 28.78 1.08 28.95
N ALA A 277 28.84 2.20 29.70
CA ALA A 277 29.90 2.47 30.67
C ALA A 277 29.85 1.58 31.94
N GLN A 278 28.75 0.85 32.15
CA GLN A 278 28.64 -0.15 33.23
C GLN A 278 29.02 -1.56 32.75
N VAL A 279 28.92 -1.83 31.44
CA VAL A 279 29.16 -3.14 30.82
C VAL A 279 30.54 -3.24 30.17
N GLY A 280 31.17 -2.10 29.83
CA GLY A 280 32.45 -2.04 29.11
C GLY A 280 32.33 -2.40 27.62
N MET A 281 31.15 -2.16 27.03
CA MET A 281 30.82 -2.49 25.63
C MET A 281 29.85 -1.44 25.08
N CYS A 282 29.93 -1.13 23.79
CA CYS A 282 29.12 -0.10 23.13
C CYS A 282 28.35 -0.69 21.94
N LYS A 283 27.19 -0.12 21.60
CA LYS A 283 26.59 -0.32 20.28
C LYS A 283 27.49 0.37 19.23
N PRO A 284 27.72 -0.20 18.03
CA PRO A 284 27.04 -1.35 17.43
C PRO A 284 27.74 -2.72 17.69
N GLU A 285 28.55 -2.89 18.74
CA GLU A 285 29.29 -4.14 18.96
C GLU A 285 28.36 -5.35 19.18
N LEU A 286 28.57 -6.40 18.38
CA LEU A 286 27.86 -7.69 18.55
C LEU A 286 28.10 -8.33 19.93
N GLY A 287 29.17 -7.94 20.62
CA GLY A 287 29.44 -8.34 22.01
C GLY A 287 28.36 -7.82 22.96
N PHE A 288 27.99 -6.54 22.86
CA PHE A 288 27.00 -5.92 23.75
C PHE A 288 25.61 -6.52 23.55
N PHE A 289 25.14 -6.64 22.30
CA PHE A 289 23.86 -7.29 22.00
C PHE A 289 23.79 -8.74 22.51
N ARG A 290 24.88 -9.52 22.37
CA ARG A 290 24.97 -10.89 22.92
C ARG A 290 24.97 -10.90 24.45
N HIS A 291 25.63 -9.94 25.09
CA HIS A 291 25.58 -9.76 26.54
C HIS A 291 24.13 -9.53 27.00
N VAL A 292 23.42 -8.59 26.37
CA VAL A 292 22.01 -8.28 26.70
C VAL A 292 21.11 -9.50 26.52
N LEU A 293 21.15 -10.17 25.36
CA LEU A 293 20.37 -11.38 25.07
C LEU A 293 20.61 -12.49 26.11
N ASN A 294 21.87 -12.72 26.49
CA ASN A 294 22.23 -13.72 27.50
C ASN A 294 21.79 -13.32 28.92
N LYS A 295 21.72 -12.03 29.24
CA LYS A 295 21.25 -11.51 30.54
C LYS A 295 19.73 -11.59 30.69
N ILE A 296 18.98 -11.28 29.63
CA ILE A 296 17.51 -11.38 29.63
C ILE A 296 17.01 -12.81 29.36
N ASN A 297 17.88 -13.70 28.86
CA ASN A 297 17.58 -15.09 28.52
C ASN A 297 16.45 -15.25 27.47
N VAL A 298 16.45 -14.38 26.45
CA VAL A 298 15.47 -14.38 25.34
C VAL A 298 16.16 -14.64 24.01
N LYS A 299 15.51 -15.40 23.12
CA LYS A 299 16.01 -15.72 21.78
C LYS A 299 15.86 -14.50 20.86
N PRO A 300 16.81 -14.16 19.97
CA PRO A 300 16.78 -12.94 19.15
C PRO A 300 15.46 -12.69 18.41
N LYS A 301 14.86 -13.74 17.81
CA LYS A 301 13.58 -13.64 17.09
C LYS A 301 12.40 -13.17 17.96
N ASP A 302 12.49 -13.39 19.27
CA ASP A 302 11.47 -13.08 20.29
C ASP A 302 11.76 -11.74 20.99
N VAL A 303 12.73 -10.97 20.47
CA VAL A 303 13.14 -9.64 20.93
C VAL A 303 12.86 -8.59 19.84
N VAL A 304 12.45 -7.41 20.30
CA VAL A 304 12.34 -6.17 19.51
C VAL A 304 13.40 -5.17 19.95
N PHE A 305 13.98 -4.43 19.00
CA PHE A 305 14.92 -3.34 19.28
C PHE A 305 14.51 -2.04 18.56
N VAL A 306 14.57 -0.90 19.26
CA VAL A 306 14.22 0.43 18.76
C VAL A 306 15.37 1.38 19.03
N ASP A 307 15.94 1.96 17.96
CA ASP A 307 17.17 2.75 17.96
C ASP A 307 17.19 3.64 16.70
N ASP A 308 17.69 4.88 16.77
CA ASP A 308 17.73 5.81 15.63
C ASP A 308 18.82 5.41 14.60
N ASN A 309 19.87 4.74 15.06
CA ASN A 309 21.14 4.66 14.38
C ASN A 309 21.17 3.42 13.47
N ALA A 310 21.46 3.64 12.19
CA ALA A 310 21.49 2.59 11.17
C ALA A 310 22.51 1.48 11.47
N GLU A 311 23.62 1.79 12.14
CA GLU A 311 24.67 0.81 12.48
C GLU A 311 24.23 -0.11 13.63
N ASN A 312 23.61 0.46 14.67
CA ASN A 312 23.03 -0.29 15.79
C ASN A 312 21.92 -1.24 15.29
N ILE A 313 21.04 -0.73 14.42
CA ILE A 313 19.96 -1.50 13.79
C ILE A 313 20.52 -2.61 12.88
N LEU A 314 21.60 -2.37 12.14
CA LEU A 314 22.26 -3.38 11.31
C LEU A 314 22.87 -4.49 12.17
N ALA A 315 23.58 -4.12 13.24
CA ALA A 315 24.17 -5.07 14.18
C ALA A 315 23.11 -5.95 14.86
N ALA A 316 22.04 -5.36 15.38
CA ALA A 316 20.93 -6.10 15.99
C ALA A 316 20.23 -7.05 14.99
N ARG A 317 19.93 -6.58 13.77
CA ARG A 317 19.34 -7.41 12.70
C ARG A 317 20.26 -8.56 12.28
N SER A 318 21.58 -8.37 12.29
CA SER A 318 22.56 -9.44 11.98
C SER A 318 22.51 -10.63 12.97
N LEU A 319 21.96 -10.42 14.17
CA LEU A 319 21.75 -11.46 15.18
C LEU A 319 20.34 -12.07 15.13
N GLY A 320 19.49 -11.64 14.20
CA GLY A 320 18.10 -12.09 14.07
C GLY A 320 17.09 -11.37 14.98
N ILE A 321 17.45 -10.20 15.52
CA ILE A 321 16.54 -9.35 16.31
C ILE A 321 15.59 -8.58 15.37
N ARG A 322 14.29 -8.49 15.70
CA ARG A 322 13.36 -7.60 14.98
C ARG A 322 13.63 -6.16 15.38
N CYS A 323 13.90 -5.28 14.41
CA CYS A 323 14.32 -3.91 14.74
C CYS A 323 13.55 -2.85 13.95
N LEU A 324 13.05 -1.83 14.65
CA LEU A 324 12.59 -0.57 14.09
C LEU A 324 13.74 0.43 14.13
N ARG A 325 14.09 1.02 12.99
CA ARG A 325 14.90 2.24 13.01
C ARG A 325 13.98 3.41 13.35
N TYR A 326 14.19 4.04 14.51
CA TYR A 326 13.38 5.16 14.96
C TYR A 326 13.56 6.39 14.05
N LYS A 327 12.55 7.27 14.06
CA LYS A 327 12.46 8.52 13.30
C LYS A 327 11.51 9.51 13.96
N ASP A 328 10.36 8.98 14.37
CA ASP A 328 9.22 9.72 14.88
C ASP A 328 8.27 8.77 15.65
N ALA A 329 7.45 9.35 16.51
CA ALA A 329 6.52 8.61 17.37
C ALA A 329 5.41 7.89 16.59
N SER A 330 5.03 8.36 15.40
CA SER A 330 4.00 7.75 14.56
C SER A 330 4.47 6.42 13.96
N GLY A 331 5.70 6.38 13.43
CA GLY A 331 6.35 5.16 12.95
C GLY A 331 6.57 4.13 14.06
N LEU A 332 6.88 4.58 15.29
CA LEU A 332 6.92 3.70 16.46
C LEU A 332 5.54 3.12 16.79
N ARG A 333 4.50 3.96 16.84
CA ARG A 333 3.12 3.55 17.11
C ARG A 333 2.63 2.51 16.11
N GLN A 334 2.83 2.75 14.82
CA GLN A 334 2.47 1.83 13.75
C GLN A 334 3.23 0.50 13.86
N PHE A 335 4.55 0.55 14.13
CA PHE A 335 5.37 -0.65 14.32
C PHE A 335 4.98 -1.45 15.57
N ILE A 336 4.61 -0.79 16.67
CA ILE A 336 4.08 -1.45 17.87
C ILE A 336 2.83 -2.27 17.50
N HIS A 337 1.84 -1.65 16.84
CA HIS A 337 0.62 -2.34 16.43
C HIS A 337 0.92 -3.55 15.51
N HIS A 338 1.83 -3.41 14.54
CA HIS A 338 2.24 -4.51 13.64
C HIS A 338 2.94 -5.70 14.33
N VAL A 339 3.46 -5.51 15.55
CA VAL A 339 4.37 -6.47 16.21
C VAL A 339 3.72 -7.16 17.41
N PHE A 340 2.84 -6.46 18.12
CA PHE A 340 2.21 -6.92 19.36
C PHE A 340 0.74 -7.30 19.19
N ASP A 341 0.00 -6.58 18.33
CA ASP A 341 -1.45 -6.78 18.14
C ASP A 341 -1.74 -7.69 16.92
N ASP A 342 -2.95 -8.22 16.81
CA ASP A 342 -3.35 -8.96 15.61
C ASP A 342 -3.94 -8.06 14.52
N GLY A 343 -3.30 -8.05 13.34
CA GLY A 343 -3.73 -7.23 12.21
C GLY A 343 -5.11 -7.59 11.62
N VAL A 344 -5.55 -8.86 11.72
CA VAL A 344 -6.90 -9.26 11.27
C VAL A 344 -7.95 -8.73 12.24
N ASP A 345 -7.73 -8.85 13.54
CA ASP A 345 -8.70 -8.36 14.54
C ASP A 345 -8.77 -6.83 14.55
N ARG A 346 -7.64 -6.12 14.44
CA ARG A 346 -7.62 -4.66 14.22
C ARG A 346 -8.34 -4.23 12.95
N GLY A 347 -8.19 -4.99 11.86
CA GLY A 347 -8.92 -4.76 10.61
C GLY A 347 -10.43 -4.95 10.76
N ARG A 348 -10.86 -5.97 11.51
CA ARG A 348 -12.28 -6.23 11.81
C ARG A 348 -12.88 -5.16 12.72
N GLU A 349 -12.18 -4.75 13.78
CA GLU A 349 -12.63 -3.63 14.63
C GLU A 349 -12.81 -2.36 13.79
N TRP A 350 -11.86 -2.05 12.91
CA TRP A 350 -11.97 -0.91 12.00
C TRP A 350 -13.18 -1.02 11.07
N LEU A 351 -13.44 -2.19 10.48
CA LEU A 351 -14.61 -2.41 9.61
C LEU A 351 -15.93 -2.18 10.38
N HIS A 352 -16.11 -2.81 11.55
CA HIS A 352 -17.34 -2.65 12.34
C HIS A 352 -17.52 -1.20 12.85
N LYS A 353 -16.43 -0.53 13.23
CA LYS A 353 -16.43 0.88 13.67
C LYS A 353 -16.82 1.86 12.55
N ASN A 354 -16.59 1.49 11.29
CA ASN A 354 -16.95 2.28 10.10
C ASN A 354 -18.13 1.65 9.31
N ALA A 355 -18.90 0.75 9.94
CA ALA A 355 -20.04 0.11 9.31
C ALA A 355 -21.02 1.16 8.73
N LYS A 356 -21.56 0.86 7.54
CA LYS A 356 -22.47 1.72 6.76
C LYS A 356 -21.89 3.04 6.22
N THR A 357 -20.66 3.44 6.58
CA THR A 357 -20.03 4.71 6.12
C THR A 357 -18.83 4.51 5.18
N MET A 358 -18.43 3.27 4.90
CA MET A 358 -17.31 2.93 4.01
C MET A 358 -17.61 3.13 2.51
N TRP A 359 -17.84 4.38 2.10
CA TRP A 359 -18.01 4.77 0.71
C TRP A 359 -16.70 4.79 -0.09
N CYS A 360 -16.82 4.92 -1.41
CA CYS A 360 -15.68 5.19 -2.27
C CYS A 360 -15.28 6.68 -2.21
N VAL A 361 -14.06 6.98 -2.65
CA VAL A 361 -13.52 8.35 -2.77
C VAL A 361 -12.75 8.53 -4.09
N THR A 362 -12.72 9.77 -4.58
CA THR A 362 -11.78 10.22 -5.64
C THR A 362 -10.43 10.64 -5.04
N PRO A 363 -9.37 10.87 -5.85
CA PRO A 363 -8.10 11.44 -5.37
C PRO A 363 -8.22 12.80 -4.69
N GLU A 364 -9.28 13.56 -4.99
CA GLU A 364 -9.59 14.84 -4.34
C GLU A 364 -10.40 14.70 -3.05
N GLY A 365 -10.66 13.47 -2.59
CA GLY A 365 -11.44 13.18 -1.38
C GLY A 365 -12.96 13.34 -1.54
N ARG A 366 -13.49 13.42 -2.77
CA ARG A 366 -14.95 13.47 -3.00
C ARG A 366 -15.56 12.09 -2.77
N GLU A 367 -16.58 12.01 -1.90
CA GLU A 367 -17.35 10.79 -1.66
C GLU A 367 -18.06 10.32 -2.94
N VAL A 368 -18.02 9.02 -3.20
CA VAL A 368 -18.71 8.34 -4.31
C VAL A 368 -19.61 7.26 -3.70
N ARG A 369 -20.93 7.40 -3.93
CA ARG A 369 -21.94 6.43 -3.48
C ARG A 369 -22.28 5.47 -4.60
N ASP A 370 -21.65 4.32 -4.56
CA ASP A 370 -21.78 3.26 -5.55
C ASP A 370 -22.18 1.93 -4.90
N ASN A 371 -22.89 1.09 -5.67
CA ASN A 371 -23.28 -0.26 -5.25
C ASN A 371 -22.12 -1.26 -5.39
N PHE A 372 -21.23 -1.03 -6.35
CA PHE A 372 -20.21 -2.00 -6.77
C PHE A 372 -19.20 -2.30 -5.65
N ALA A 373 -18.66 -1.26 -5.00
CA ALA A 373 -17.77 -1.36 -3.87
C ALA A 373 -18.47 -1.87 -2.60
N GLN A 374 -19.77 -1.59 -2.40
CA GLN A 374 -20.54 -2.18 -1.30
C GLN A 374 -20.72 -3.70 -1.48
N LEU A 375 -21.00 -4.14 -2.71
CA LEU A 375 -21.05 -5.57 -3.06
C LEU A 375 -19.66 -6.24 -2.91
N PHE A 376 -18.59 -5.57 -3.33
CA PHE A 376 -17.21 -6.04 -3.15
C PHE A 376 -16.80 -6.14 -1.68
N LEU A 377 -17.15 -5.15 -0.86
CA LEU A 377 -16.93 -5.13 0.59
C LEU A 377 -17.68 -6.29 1.27
N TYR A 378 -18.91 -6.57 0.83
CA TYR A 378 -19.67 -7.73 1.29
C TYR A 378 -19.05 -9.07 0.85
N GLU A 379 -18.62 -9.26 -0.41
CA GLU A 379 -17.89 -10.50 -0.79
C GLU A 379 -16.57 -10.64 -0.03
N ALA A 380 -15.90 -9.53 0.31
CA ALA A 380 -14.65 -9.55 1.03
C ALA A 380 -14.83 -9.94 2.51
N ALA A 381 -15.72 -9.27 3.24
CA ALA A 381 -15.91 -9.46 4.68
C ALA A 381 -16.88 -10.57 5.06
N GLY A 382 -17.86 -10.91 4.19
CA GLY A 382 -18.91 -11.89 4.47
C GLY A 382 -20.05 -11.38 5.37
N ASP A 383 -20.09 -10.08 5.69
CA ASP A 383 -21.04 -9.46 6.60
C ASP A 383 -21.86 -8.35 5.89
N LEU A 384 -23.19 -8.43 5.97
CA LEU A 384 -24.11 -7.43 5.43
C LEU A 384 -24.25 -6.21 6.35
N ASP A 385 -23.98 -6.33 7.65
CA ASP A 385 -24.12 -5.22 8.58
C ASP A 385 -23.03 -4.16 8.40
N LEU A 386 -21.91 -4.50 7.75
CA LEU A 386 -20.89 -3.54 7.32
C LEU A 386 -21.33 -2.60 6.18
N VAL A 387 -22.26 -3.02 5.30
CA VAL A 387 -22.47 -2.36 3.99
C VAL A 387 -23.79 -1.58 3.86
N SER A 388 -23.75 -0.44 3.17
CA SER A 388 -24.92 0.40 2.88
C SER A 388 -25.55 0.03 1.54
N MET A 389 -26.42 -0.99 1.57
CA MET A 389 -27.07 -1.56 0.39
C MET A 389 -28.31 -0.76 -0.04
N THR A 390 -28.41 -0.42 -1.32
CA THR A 390 -29.70 -0.10 -1.97
C THR A 390 -30.17 -1.33 -2.73
N PHE A 391 -31.42 -1.76 -2.57
CA PHE A 391 -31.94 -2.95 -3.25
C PHE A 391 -32.75 -2.57 -4.50
N TYR A 392 -32.42 -3.20 -5.64
CA TYR A 392 -33.05 -2.95 -6.95
C TYR A 392 -33.83 -4.18 -7.42
N GLU A 393 -34.92 -3.95 -8.15
CA GLU A 393 -35.89 -5.02 -8.50
C GLU A 393 -35.41 -5.95 -9.62
N ARG A 394 -34.52 -5.49 -10.51
CA ARG A 394 -33.93 -6.30 -11.60
C ARG A 394 -32.44 -6.02 -11.77
N THR A 395 -32.12 -5.08 -12.65
CA THR A 395 -30.78 -4.62 -12.99
C THR A 395 -30.28 -3.62 -11.96
N TRP A 396 -28.96 -3.48 -11.88
CA TRP A 396 -28.26 -2.63 -10.92
C TRP A 396 -27.39 -1.62 -11.64
N ASN A 397 -27.30 -0.44 -11.05
CA ASN A 397 -26.45 0.65 -11.52
C ASN A 397 -25.21 0.73 -10.62
N TYR A 398 -24.04 1.00 -11.20
CA TYR A 398 -22.85 1.34 -10.43
C TYR A 398 -23.15 2.43 -9.40
N TYR A 399 -23.82 3.53 -9.79
CA TYR A 399 -24.11 4.65 -8.88
C TYR A 399 -25.44 4.46 -8.12
N ILE A 400 -25.42 4.77 -6.82
CA ILE A 400 -26.64 4.91 -6.00
C ILE A 400 -27.26 6.30 -6.20
N GLU A 401 -26.42 7.34 -6.21
CA GLU A 401 -26.83 8.75 -6.33
C GLU A 401 -26.41 9.35 -7.68
N LYS A 402 -26.24 10.68 -7.77
CA LYS A 402 -25.90 11.35 -9.03
C LYS A 402 -24.52 10.89 -9.54
N PRO A 403 -24.40 10.43 -10.81
CA PRO A 403 -23.13 10.01 -11.38
C PRO A 403 -22.08 11.14 -11.40
N ILE A 404 -20.84 10.82 -11.04
CA ILE A 404 -19.74 11.79 -10.92
C ILE A 404 -18.91 11.84 -12.21
N ASP A 405 -18.64 13.06 -12.69
CA ASP A 405 -17.80 13.39 -13.85
C ASP A 405 -18.05 12.54 -15.11
N THR A 406 -19.32 12.17 -15.31
CA THR A 406 -19.82 11.33 -16.39
C THR A 406 -21.18 11.83 -16.89
N VAL A 407 -21.89 11.02 -17.69
CA VAL A 407 -23.24 11.32 -18.16
C VAL A 407 -24.25 11.53 -17.02
N GLU A 408 -25.17 12.47 -17.19
CA GLU A 408 -26.21 12.79 -16.20
C GLU A 408 -27.12 11.59 -15.87
N LYS A 409 -27.40 10.72 -16.86
CA LYS A 409 -28.00 9.40 -16.64
C LYS A 409 -27.01 8.30 -17.00
N HIS A 410 -26.47 7.63 -15.98
CA HIS A 410 -25.74 6.38 -16.14
C HIS A 410 -26.74 5.23 -16.37
N PRO A 411 -26.52 4.34 -17.35
CA PRO A 411 -27.33 3.15 -17.54
C PRO A 411 -26.91 2.08 -16.54
N ASP A 412 -27.79 1.12 -16.30
CA ASP A 412 -27.46 -0.05 -15.51
C ASP A 412 -26.40 -0.90 -16.22
N ASP A 413 -25.53 -1.53 -15.44
CA ASP A 413 -24.36 -2.24 -15.92
C ASP A 413 -24.38 -3.72 -15.54
N ILE A 414 -23.79 -4.52 -16.43
CA ILE A 414 -23.79 -5.98 -16.34
C ILE A 414 -22.84 -6.46 -15.22
N ASP A 415 -21.86 -5.65 -14.81
CA ASP A 415 -20.88 -5.99 -13.77
C ASP A 415 -21.51 -5.94 -12.36
N THR A 416 -22.04 -4.78 -11.98
CA THR A 416 -22.76 -4.56 -10.72
C THR A 416 -23.97 -5.47 -10.62
N THR A 417 -24.71 -5.64 -11.72
CA THR A 417 -25.83 -6.60 -11.79
C THR A 417 -25.35 -8.03 -11.55
N SER A 418 -24.27 -8.47 -12.20
CA SER A 418 -23.74 -9.82 -12.00
C SER A 418 -23.32 -10.04 -10.55
N LEU A 419 -22.58 -9.10 -9.93
CA LEU A 419 -22.19 -9.22 -8.51
C LEU A 419 -23.40 -9.24 -7.57
N ALA A 420 -24.40 -8.37 -7.79
CA ALA A 420 -25.63 -8.38 -6.99
C ALA A 420 -26.39 -9.70 -7.11
N MET A 421 -26.46 -10.27 -8.31
CA MET A 421 -27.08 -11.57 -8.57
C MET A 421 -26.23 -12.75 -8.05
N ILE A 422 -24.90 -12.60 -7.96
CA ILE A 422 -23.99 -13.60 -7.39
C ILE A 422 -24.08 -13.63 -5.86
N LEU A 423 -24.13 -12.46 -5.20
CA LEU A 423 -23.91 -12.34 -3.75
C LEU A 423 -25.20 -12.30 -2.92
N LEU A 424 -26.30 -11.78 -3.47
CA LEU A 424 -27.55 -11.60 -2.74
C LEU A 424 -28.56 -12.75 -3.01
N PRO A 425 -29.54 -12.98 -2.13
CA PRO A 425 -30.63 -13.92 -2.38
C PRO A 425 -31.63 -13.35 -3.41
N HIS A 426 -31.98 -14.15 -4.41
CA HIS A 426 -32.90 -13.79 -5.48
C HIS A 426 -33.80 -14.97 -5.86
N ASP A 427 -34.97 -14.67 -6.43
CA ASP A 427 -35.80 -15.66 -7.13
C ASP A 427 -35.08 -16.20 -8.39
N LEU A 428 -35.29 -17.49 -8.68
CA LEU A 428 -34.74 -18.17 -9.86
C LEU A 428 -35.35 -17.63 -11.16
N GLY A 429 -36.66 -17.36 -11.19
CA GLY A 429 -37.33 -16.80 -12.36
C GLY A 429 -36.78 -15.41 -12.70
N LYS A 430 -36.64 -14.55 -11.69
CA LYS A 430 -35.95 -13.26 -11.77
C LYS A 430 -34.53 -13.43 -12.33
N ALA A 431 -33.70 -14.29 -11.72
CA ALA A 431 -32.32 -14.48 -12.14
C ALA A 431 -32.17 -14.97 -13.59
N HIS A 432 -32.92 -16.01 -13.99
CA HIS A 432 -32.88 -16.50 -15.37
C HIS A 432 -33.36 -15.43 -16.37
N SER A 433 -34.40 -14.65 -16.04
CA SER A 433 -34.88 -13.57 -16.91
C SER A 433 -33.88 -12.42 -17.10
N ILE A 434 -32.93 -12.24 -16.18
CA ILE A 434 -31.83 -11.27 -16.33
C ILE A 434 -30.70 -11.90 -17.18
N LEU A 435 -30.41 -13.19 -17.01
CA LEU A 435 -29.47 -13.91 -17.87
C LEU A 435 -29.92 -13.95 -19.34
N ASP A 436 -31.21 -14.12 -19.59
CA ASP A 436 -31.79 -14.00 -20.94
C ASP A 436 -31.65 -12.58 -21.51
N GLU A 437 -31.82 -11.56 -20.66
CA GLU A 437 -31.65 -10.16 -21.04
C GLU A 437 -30.18 -9.84 -21.37
N VAL A 438 -29.21 -10.33 -20.60
CA VAL A 438 -27.76 -10.16 -20.87
C VAL A 438 -27.36 -10.71 -22.25
N LEU A 439 -27.96 -11.81 -22.71
CA LEU A 439 -27.70 -12.37 -24.05
C LEU A 439 -28.20 -11.47 -25.21
N LEU A 440 -29.04 -10.46 -24.93
CA LEU A 440 -29.46 -9.45 -25.91
C LEU A 440 -28.49 -8.26 -26.00
N TYR A 441 -27.52 -8.18 -25.10
CA TYR A 441 -26.50 -7.14 -25.02
C TYR A 441 -25.12 -7.72 -25.30
N THR A 442 -24.91 -8.14 -26.55
CA THR A 442 -23.61 -8.54 -27.09
C THR A 442 -23.17 -7.64 -28.24
N ASN A 443 -21.86 -7.52 -28.46
CA ASN A 443 -21.32 -6.89 -29.66
C ASN A 443 -21.50 -7.78 -30.92
N ARG A 444 -20.99 -7.34 -32.08
CA ARG A 444 -21.09 -8.09 -33.35
C ARG A 444 -20.35 -9.44 -33.36
N ASP A 445 -19.41 -9.63 -32.44
CA ASP A 445 -18.58 -10.82 -32.31
C ASP A 445 -19.16 -11.80 -31.26
N GLY A 446 -20.28 -11.46 -30.62
CA GLY A 446 -20.90 -12.25 -29.54
C GLY A 446 -20.27 -12.04 -28.15
N ILE A 447 -19.50 -10.97 -27.96
CA ILE A 447 -18.91 -10.60 -26.67
C ILE A 447 -19.92 -9.77 -25.87
N ILE A 448 -20.18 -10.15 -24.61
CA ILE A 448 -21.10 -9.45 -23.70
C ILE A 448 -20.65 -7.99 -23.49
N LEU A 449 -21.62 -7.06 -23.52
CA LEU A 449 -21.39 -5.64 -23.31
C LEU A 449 -21.24 -5.27 -21.82
N THR A 450 -20.70 -4.08 -21.55
CA THR A 450 -20.62 -3.51 -20.20
C THR A 450 -21.99 -3.08 -19.65
N TYR A 451 -22.91 -2.65 -20.51
CA TYR A 451 -24.15 -1.96 -20.14
C TYR A 451 -25.39 -2.60 -20.76
N PHE A 452 -26.53 -2.47 -20.08
CA PHE A 452 -27.87 -2.70 -20.66
C PHE A 452 -28.31 -1.55 -21.60
N ASP A 453 -27.36 -0.96 -22.35
CA ASP A 453 -27.57 0.12 -23.32
C ASP A 453 -26.81 -0.15 -24.63
N ASN A 454 -27.51 -0.66 -25.65
CA ASN A 454 -26.95 -0.93 -26.98
C ASN A 454 -26.49 0.35 -27.74
N LYS A 455 -26.77 1.56 -27.22
CA LYS A 455 -26.17 2.82 -27.70
C LYS A 455 -24.76 3.04 -27.15
N ARG A 456 -24.30 2.21 -26.21
CA ARG A 456 -22.96 2.19 -25.62
C ARG A 456 -22.35 0.79 -25.77
N PRO A 457 -22.00 0.36 -27.00
CA PRO A 457 -21.37 -0.94 -27.24
C PRO A 457 -19.90 -0.95 -26.74
N ARG A 458 -19.74 -0.94 -25.42
CA ARG A 458 -18.48 -1.15 -24.70
C ARG A 458 -18.40 -2.61 -24.27
N ILE A 459 -17.21 -3.17 -24.33
CA ILE A 459 -16.86 -4.48 -23.78
C ILE A 459 -15.69 -4.27 -22.82
N ASP A 460 -15.62 -5.10 -21.78
CA ASP A 460 -14.53 -5.09 -20.81
C ASP A 460 -14.33 -6.53 -20.27
N PRO A 461 -13.09 -7.03 -20.17
CA PRO A 461 -12.84 -8.42 -19.83
C PRO A 461 -13.15 -8.75 -18.36
N ALA A 462 -13.05 -7.79 -17.43
CA ALA A 462 -13.43 -7.99 -16.03
C ALA A 462 -14.95 -8.12 -15.87
N VAL A 463 -15.70 -7.24 -16.56
CA VAL A 463 -17.17 -7.32 -16.63
C VAL A 463 -17.62 -8.66 -17.21
N CYS A 464 -16.97 -9.12 -18.28
CA CYS A 464 -17.26 -10.40 -18.92
C CYS A 464 -16.99 -11.59 -17.99
N VAL A 465 -15.94 -11.54 -17.16
CA VAL A 465 -15.63 -12.57 -16.17
C VAL A 465 -16.71 -12.66 -15.08
N ASN A 466 -17.20 -11.52 -14.57
CA ASN A 466 -18.33 -11.51 -13.63
C ASN A 466 -19.64 -11.98 -14.27
N ALA A 467 -19.92 -11.62 -15.53
CA ALA A 467 -21.06 -12.14 -16.27
C ALA A 467 -21.00 -13.67 -16.40
N LEU A 468 -19.85 -14.24 -16.79
CA LEU A 468 -19.66 -15.70 -16.87
C LEU A 468 -19.86 -16.40 -15.51
N ARG A 469 -19.43 -15.76 -14.41
CA ARG A 469 -19.65 -16.26 -13.04
C ARG A 469 -21.13 -16.23 -12.65
N PHE A 470 -21.88 -15.24 -13.10
CA PHE A 470 -23.34 -15.15 -12.92
C PHE A 470 -24.08 -16.23 -13.73
N PHE A 471 -23.69 -16.48 -14.99
CA PHE A 471 -24.22 -17.62 -15.77
C PHE A 471 -23.99 -18.97 -15.06
N HIS A 472 -22.80 -19.18 -14.46
CA HIS A 472 -22.51 -20.44 -13.75
C HIS A 472 -23.29 -20.61 -12.46
N LYS A 473 -23.44 -19.57 -11.63
CA LYS A 473 -24.23 -19.65 -10.37
C LYS A 473 -25.64 -20.22 -10.59
N TYR A 474 -26.23 -19.96 -11.75
CA TYR A 474 -27.57 -20.41 -12.13
C TYR A 474 -27.56 -21.51 -13.21
N GLY A 475 -26.44 -22.24 -13.37
CA GLY A 475 -26.36 -23.45 -14.20
C GLY A 475 -26.60 -23.23 -15.70
N ARG A 476 -26.08 -22.12 -16.26
CA ARG A 476 -26.24 -21.72 -17.67
C ARG A 476 -24.92 -21.33 -18.36
N ASP A 477 -23.78 -21.71 -17.80
CA ASP A 477 -22.46 -21.40 -18.39
C ASP A 477 -22.06 -22.33 -19.55
N ASP A 478 -22.78 -23.41 -19.80
CA ASP A 478 -22.59 -24.32 -20.95
C ASP A 478 -23.08 -23.73 -22.29
N LEU A 479 -23.93 -22.68 -22.24
CA LEU A 479 -24.62 -22.11 -23.39
C LEU A 479 -23.64 -21.72 -24.53
N PRO A 480 -23.85 -22.20 -25.78
CA PRO A 480 -23.00 -21.87 -26.92
C PRO A 480 -22.85 -20.37 -27.21
N ALA A 481 -23.85 -19.56 -26.85
CA ALA A 481 -23.82 -18.10 -26.98
C ALA A 481 -22.72 -17.43 -26.13
N LEU A 482 -22.22 -18.08 -25.07
CA LEU A 482 -21.16 -17.56 -24.21
C LEU A 482 -19.75 -17.84 -24.76
N GLN A 483 -19.60 -18.74 -25.71
CA GLN A 483 -18.30 -19.20 -26.20
C GLN A 483 -17.41 -18.07 -26.79
N PRO A 484 -17.91 -17.06 -27.52
CA PRO A 484 -17.09 -15.92 -27.94
C PRO A 484 -16.58 -15.10 -26.74
N THR A 485 -17.41 -14.91 -25.71
CA THR A 485 -17.01 -14.21 -24.49
C THR A 485 -15.96 -15.02 -23.70
N LYS A 486 -16.16 -16.34 -23.52
CA LYS A 486 -15.18 -17.24 -22.90
C LYS A 486 -13.84 -17.23 -23.63
N ALA A 487 -13.88 -17.32 -24.96
CA ALA A 487 -12.69 -17.28 -25.79
C ALA A 487 -11.93 -15.95 -25.62
N TRP A 488 -12.64 -14.81 -25.68
CA TRP A 488 -12.02 -13.50 -25.55
C TRP A 488 -11.34 -13.29 -24.18
N VAL A 489 -12.00 -13.60 -23.06
CA VAL A 489 -11.36 -13.45 -21.73
C VAL A 489 -10.18 -14.41 -21.54
N SER A 490 -10.23 -15.59 -22.16
CA SER A 490 -9.12 -16.55 -22.18
C SER A 490 -7.95 -16.05 -23.01
N ASP A 491 -8.21 -15.44 -24.18
CA ASP A 491 -7.18 -14.81 -25.01
C ASP A 491 -6.57 -13.57 -24.31
N VAL A 492 -7.36 -12.78 -23.56
CA VAL A 492 -6.85 -11.67 -22.72
C VAL A 492 -5.86 -12.18 -21.66
N LEU A 493 -6.17 -13.30 -20.98
CA LEU A 493 -5.27 -13.96 -20.04
C LEU A 493 -4.02 -14.54 -20.73
N PHE A 494 -4.19 -15.13 -21.91
CA PHE A 494 -3.11 -15.76 -22.70
C PHE A 494 -2.09 -14.75 -23.23
N TYR A 495 -2.56 -13.67 -23.86
CA TYR A 495 -1.72 -12.62 -24.45
C TYR A 495 -1.30 -11.53 -23.44
N ARG A 496 -1.68 -11.65 -22.17
CA ARG A 496 -1.39 -10.68 -21.09
C ARG A 496 -1.97 -9.28 -21.36
N ALA A 497 -3.09 -9.21 -22.08
CA ALA A 497 -3.71 -7.95 -22.49
C ALA A 497 -4.35 -7.15 -21.34
N TYR A 498 -4.32 -7.69 -20.12
CA TYR A 498 -4.76 -7.05 -18.87
C TYR A 498 -3.67 -6.21 -18.17
N LEU A 499 -2.41 -6.27 -18.61
CA LEU A 499 -1.26 -5.75 -17.84
C LEU A 499 -1.39 -4.27 -17.44
N ASP A 500 -1.80 -3.41 -18.39
CA ASP A 500 -1.99 -1.98 -18.19
C ASP A 500 -3.41 -1.63 -17.66
N GLY A 501 -4.15 -2.63 -17.18
CA GLY A 501 -5.55 -2.51 -16.78
C GLY A 501 -6.52 -2.52 -17.96
N THR A 502 -7.66 -1.84 -17.79
CA THR A 502 -8.74 -1.71 -18.77
C THR A 502 -9.28 -0.28 -18.81
N TYR A 503 -10.32 -0.03 -19.61
CA TYR A 503 -11.02 1.26 -19.64
C TYR A 503 -11.65 1.63 -18.28
N TYR A 504 -12.05 0.63 -17.48
CA TYR A 504 -12.72 0.81 -16.18
C TYR A 504 -11.86 0.40 -14.97
N TYR A 505 -10.88 -0.48 -15.15
CA TYR A 505 -10.06 -1.03 -14.06
C TYR A 505 -8.60 -0.61 -14.21
N PRO A 506 -8.04 0.25 -13.35
CA PRO A 506 -6.70 0.81 -13.53
C PRO A 506 -5.55 -0.17 -13.24
N SER A 507 -5.85 -1.43 -12.91
CA SER A 507 -4.85 -2.48 -12.65
C SER A 507 -5.28 -3.84 -13.18
N GLY A 508 -4.34 -4.56 -13.77
CA GLY A 508 -4.51 -5.94 -14.22
C GLY A 508 -4.73 -6.95 -13.11
N ASP A 509 -4.39 -6.65 -11.85
CA ASP A 509 -4.65 -7.56 -10.74
C ASP A 509 -6.15 -7.72 -10.45
N VAL A 510 -6.99 -6.72 -10.78
CA VAL A 510 -8.45 -6.83 -10.66
C VAL A 510 -9.01 -7.88 -11.61
N PHE A 511 -8.53 -7.90 -12.86
CA PHE A 511 -8.89 -8.94 -13.82
C PHE A 511 -8.43 -10.32 -13.34
N LEU A 512 -7.18 -10.46 -12.89
CA LEU A 512 -6.64 -11.75 -12.41
C LEU A 512 -7.38 -12.26 -11.17
N TYR A 513 -7.77 -11.38 -10.24
CA TYR A 513 -8.61 -11.71 -9.09
C TYR A 513 -9.99 -12.17 -9.52
N LEU A 514 -10.70 -11.41 -10.35
CA LEU A 514 -12.02 -11.81 -10.82
C LEU A 514 -11.96 -13.15 -11.58
N PHE A 515 -10.89 -13.38 -12.34
CA PHE A 515 -10.66 -14.66 -13.03
C PHE A 515 -10.41 -15.80 -12.03
N SER A 516 -9.70 -15.59 -10.91
CA SER A 516 -9.60 -16.60 -9.84
C SER A 516 -10.95 -16.89 -9.20
N ARG A 517 -11.79 -15.85 -8.96
CA ARG A 517 -13.16 -16.02 -8.44
C ARG A 517 -14.04 -16.84 -9.38
N LEU A 518 -13.92 -16.64 -10.70
CA LEU A 518 -14.59 -17.45 -11.72
C LEU A 518 -14.11 -18.90 -11.69
N LEU A 519 -12.80 -19.16 -11.62
CA LEU A 519 -12.28 -20.52 -11.61
C LEU A 519 -12.58 -21.29 -10.32
N VAL A 520 -12.52 -20.63 -9.16
CA VAL A 520 -12.89 -21.24 -7.86
C VAL A 520 -14.39 -21.55 -7.79
N ALA A 521 -15.24 -20.72 -8.42
CA ALA A 521 -16.67 -21.00 -8.51
C ALA A 521 -16.99 -22.14 -9.50
N ASN A 522 -16.21 -22.29 -10.58
CA ASN A 522 -16.56 -23.14 -11.73
C ASN A 522 -15.55 -24.31 -11.97
N PRO A 523 -15.16 -25.15 -10.99
CA PRO A 523 -14.01 -26.07 -11.12
C PRO A 523 -14.15 -27.13 -12.23
N GLU A 524 -15.37 -27.53 -12.58
CA GLU A 524 -15.61 -28.53 -13.64
C GLU A 524 -15.73 -27.91 -15.05
N SER A 525 -15.68 -26.59 -15.19
CA SER A 525 -15.98 -25.91 -16.47
C SER A 525 -14.92 -26.11 -17.56
N ASP A 526 -15.33 -25.90 -18.81
CA ASP A 526 -14.45 -25.82 -19.99
C ASP A 526 -13.37 -24.72 -19.84
N ILE A 527 -13.74 -23.56 -19.31
CA ILE A 527 -12.82 -22.46 -19.05
C ILE A 527 -11.83 -22.79 -17.94
N TYR A 528 -12.25 -23.46 -16.85
CA TYR A 528 -11.31 -23.94 -15.81
C TYR A 528 -10.27 -24.89 -16.39
N ARG A 529 -10.71 -25.96 -17.07
CA ARG A 529 -9.84 -27.00 -17.64
C ARG A 529 -8.81 -26.41 -18.62
N SER A 530 -9.18 -25.37 -19.36
CA SER A 530 -8.33 -24.74 -20.37
C SER A 530 -7.47 -23.57 -19.86
N THR A 531 -7.75 -22.99 -18.69
CA THR A 531 -7.06 -21.77 -18.22
C THR A 531 -6.49 -21.82 -16.79
N TRP A 532 -6.80 -22.83 -15.96
CA TRP A 532 -6.29 -22.90 -14.58
C TRP A 532 -4.75 -22.84 -14.48
N ALA A 533 -4.05 -23.64 -15.29
CA ALA A 533 -2.59 -23.65 -15.32
C ALA A 533 -2.01 -22.32 -15.84
N LEU A 534 -2.71 -21.69 -16.80
CA LEU A 534 -2.34 -20.41 -17.40
C LEU A 534 -2.50 -19.26 -16.40
N LEU A 535 -3.59 -19.24 -15.61
CA LEU A 535 -3.80 -18.26 -14.55
C LEU A 535 -2.72 -18.40 -13.46
N ARG A 536 -2.33 -19.63 -13.10
CA ARG A 536 -1.21 -19.86 -12.17
C ARG A 536 0.12 -19.30 -12.68
N GLU A 537 0.42 -19.41 -13.98
CA GLU A 537 1.60 -18.78 -14.59
C GLU A 537 1.49 -17.24 -14.49
N ARG A 538 0.37 -16.66 -14.93
CA ARG A 538 0.13 -15.21 -14.91
C ARG A 538 0.18 -14.59 -13.52
N LEU A 539 -0.27 -15.31 -12.50
CA LEU A 539 -0.18 -14.87 -11.10
C LEU A 539 1.27 -14.91 -10.60
N GLN A 540 2.04 -15.96 -10.91
CA GLN A 540 3.46 -16.05 -10.55
C GLN A 540 4.28 -14.90 -11.16
N GLU A 541 3.99 -14.51 -12.39
CA GLU A 541 4.62 -13.36 -13.05
C GLU A 541 4.34 -12.02 -12.34
N ARG A 542 3.20 -11.89 -11.64
CA ARG A 542 2.83 -10.67 -10.91
C ARG A 542 3.39 -10.63 -9.48
N ILE A 543 3.76 -11.77 -8.88
CA ILE A 543 4.30 -11.83 -7.51
C ILE A 543 5.46 -10.85 -7.35
N GLY A 544 5.36 -9.95 -6.36
CA GLY A 544 6.40 -8.97 -6.09
C GLY A 544 6.31 -7.67 -6.89
N SER A 545 5.39 -7.55 -7.86
CA SER A 545 5.12 -6.29 -8.57
C SER A 545 4.67 -5.18 -7.59
N PRO A 546 4.82 -3.89 -7.93
CA PRO A 546 4.17 -2.79 -7.21
C PRO A 546 2.65 -2.99 -7.12
N GLY A 547 2.01 -2.31 -6.18
CA GLY A 547 0.55 -2.26 -6.05
C GLY A 547 0.11 -1.55 -4.77
N ASP A 548 -1.10 -1.01 -4.76
CA ASP A 548 -1.77 -0.50 -3.56
C ASP A 548 -2.41 -1.61 -2.70
N SER A 549 -3.10 -1.23 -1.61
CA SER A 549 -3.77 -2.15 -0.69
C SER A 549 -4.74 -3.13 -1.37
N VAL A 550 -5.49 -2.67 -2.37
CA VAL A 550 -6.45 -3.50 -3.13
C VAL A 550 -5.69 -4.40 -4.10
N GLU A 551 -4.73 -3.87 -4.85
CA GLU A 551 -3.93 -4.66 -5.81
C GLU A 551 -3.17 -5.81 -5.12
N LEU A 552 -2.51 -5.51 -3.99
CA LEU A 552 -1.76 -6.49 -3.22
C LEU A 552 -2.68 -7.55 -2.60
N ALA A 553 -3.79 -7.14 -1.99
CA ALA A 553 -4.75 -8.08 -1.40
C ALA A 553 -5.42 -8.97 -2.45
N MET A 554 -5.86 -8.39 -3.58
CA MET A 554 -6.40 -9.12 -4.72
C MET A 554 -5.41 -10.15 -5.27
N ARG A 555 -4.15 -9.76 -5.48
CA ARG A 555 -3.11 -10.65 -5.99
C ARG A 555 -2.75 -11.76 -5.00
N VAL A 556 -2.72 -11.48 -3.69
CA VAL A 556 -2.52 -12.51 -2.65
C VAL A 556 -3.69 -13.49 -2.60
N ILE A 557 -4.94 -13.01 -2.59
CA ILE A 557 -6.13 -13.88 -2.61
C ILE A 557 -6.15 -14.72 -3.89
N ALA A 558 -5.90 -14.13 -5.06
CA ALA A 558 -5.88 -14.85 -6.34
C ALA A 558 -4.79 -15.94 -6.39
N CYS A 559 -3.62 -15.68 -5.80
CA CYS A 559 -2.59 -16.70 -5.61
C CYS A 559 -3.10 -17.85 -4.73
N LEU A 560 -3.71 -17.54 -3.59
CA LEU A 560 -4.19 -18.54 -2.63
C LEU A 560 -5.36 -19.37 -3.18
N ASP A 561 -6.35 -18.73 -3.81
CA ASP A 561 -7.45 -19.34 -4.58
C ASP A 561 -6.91 -20.37 -5.59
N MET A 562 -5.80 -20.03 -6.26
CA MET A 562 -5.15 -20.88 -7.26
C MET A 562 -4.07 -21.82 -6.70
N GLY A 563 -3.88 -21.92 -5.37
CA GLY A 563 -2.91 -22.82 -4.74
C GLY A 563 -1.44 -22.40 -4.90
N LEU A 564 -1.16 -21.11 -4.77
CA LEU A 564 0.18 -20.50 -4.82
C LEU A 564 0.47 -19.71 -3.53
N LYS A 565 1.71 -19.74 -3.06
CA LYS A 565 2.16 -18.91 -1.93
C LYS A 565 2.67 -17.55 -2.44
N ASN A 566 2.19 -16.45 -1.86
CA ASN A 566 2.67 -15.10 -2.13
C ASN A 566 3.16 -14.40 -0.85
N GLU A 567 4.21 -14.97 -0.26
CA GLU A 567 4.91 -14.42 0.93
C GLU A 567 5.61 -13.06 0.65
N VAL A 568 5.64 -12.59 -0.60
CA VAL A 568 6.26 -11.31 -0.98
C VAL A 568 5.25 -10.19 -0.84
N ASP A 569 4.09 -10.31 -1.48
CA ASP A 569 3.06 -9.28 -1.45
C ASP A 569 2.23 -9.33 -0.16
N LEU A 570 2.11 -10.49 0.50
CA LEU A 570 1.52 -10.59 1.85
C LEU A 570 2.26 -9.70 2.86
N ARG A 571 3.60 -9.77 2.92
CA ARG A 571 4.39 -8.92 3.82
C ARG A 571 4.36 -7.43 3.48
N LYS A 572 4.17 -7.07 2.19
CA LYS A 572 3.91 -5.68 1.81
C LYS A 572 2.56 -5.22 2.34
N LEU A 573 1.53 -6.05 2.14
CA LEU A 573 0.16 -5.79 2.54
C LEU A 573 0.05 -5.66 4.07
N GLU A 574 0.63 -6.58 4.84
CA GLU A 574 0.70 -6.48 6.30
C GLU A 574 1.36 -5.16 6.74
N ALA A 575 2.47 -4.76 6.11
CA ALA A 575 3.18 -3.52 6.44
C ALA A 575 2.47 -2.22 6.01
N LEU A 576 1.36 -2.30 5.27
CA LEU A 576 0.52 -1.15 4.92
C LEU A 576 -0.53 -0.81 5.99
N GLN A 577 -0.76 -1.65 7.02
CA GLN A 577 -1.84 -1.40 7.97
C GLN A 577 -1.60 -0.09 8.77
N GLU A 578 -2.60 0.77 8.83
CA GLU A 578 -2.53 2.07 9.49
C GLU A 578 -2.78 1.94 11.00
N VAL A 579 -2.46 2.99 11.76
CA VAL A 579 -2.53 2.99 13.24
C VAL A 579 -3.94 2.72 13.76
N ASP A 580 -5.00 3.15 13.05
CA ASP A 580 -6.39 2.92 13.44
C ASP A 580 -6.91 1.50 13.12
N GLY A 581 -6.11 0.65 12.46
CA GLY A 581 -6.44 -0.73 12.09
C GLY A 581 -6.92 -0.91 10.65
N GLY A 582 -7.24 0.18 9.94
CA GLY A 582 -7.61 0.13 8.53
C GLY A 582 -6.40 -0.03 7.60
N TRP A 583 -6.65 -0.25 6.32
CA TRP A 583 -5.65 -0.14 5.25
C TRP A 583 -5.85 1.15 4.43
N PRO A 584 -4.79 1.70 3.80
CA PRO A 584 -4.90 2.85 2.91
C PRO A 584 -5.85 2.57 1.74
N VAL A 585 -6.45 3.64 1.19
CA VAL A 585 -7.33 3.57 0.01
C VAL A 585 -6.60 2.90 -1.17
N GLY A 586 -7.19 1.81 -1.69
CA GLY A 586 -6.79 1.21 -2.96
C GLY A 586 -7.80 1.52 -4.07
N TRP A 587 -7.29 1.67 -5.30
CA TRP A 587 -8.00 2.25 -6.44
C TRP A 587 -8.68 1.18 -7.30
N LEU A 588 -9.85 0.72 -6.85
CA LEU A 588 -10.61 -0.37 -7.46
C LEU A 588 -10.95 -0.14 -8.94
N CYS A 589 -11.39 1.07 -9.33
CA CYS A 589 -11.85 1.36 -10.69
C CYS A 589 -11.61 2.84 -11.08
N GLN A 590 -12.04 3.25 -12.29
CA GLN A 590 -11.91 4.62 -12.80
C GLN A 590 -13.06 5.01 -13.74
N THR A 591 -13.35 6.30 -13.86
CA THR A 591 -14.30 6.81 -14.87
C THR A 591 -13.66 6.84 -16.26
N GLY A 592 -14.27 6.16 -17.24
CA GLY A 592 -13.58 5.88 -18.51
C GLY A 592 -13.20 7.08 -19.38
N LYS A 593 -13.87 8.25 -19.28
CA LYS A 593 -13.54 9.40 -20.17
C LYS A 593 -12.32 10.21 -19.69
N ILE A 594 -12.11 10.31 -18.38
CA ILE A 594 -11.09 11.16 -17.77
C ILE A 594 -10.12 10.40 -16.87
N SER A 595 -10.27 9.08 -16.74
CA SER A 595 -9.49 8.21 -15.85
C SER A 595 -9.44 8.69 -14.40
N LEU A 596 -10.51 9.34 -13.92
CA LEU A 596 -10.68 9.69 -12.52
C LEU A 596 -10.81 8.41 -11.73
N LYS A 597 -9.78 8.07 -10.94
CA LYS A 597 -9.77 6.89 -10.08
C LYS A 597 -10.87 6.97 -9.02
N ILE A 598 -11.41 5.81 -8.65
CA ILE A 598 -12.37 5.64 -7.57
C ILE A 598 -11.84 4.47 -6.71
N GLY A 599 -11.64 4.73 -5.43
CA GLY A 599 -11.06 3.77 -4.48
C GLY A 599 -11.82 3.72 -3.16
N SER A 600 -11.70 2.62 -2.41
CA SER A 600 -12.39 2.47 -1.12
C SER A 600 -11.44 1.95 -0.04
N ARG A 601 -11.45 2.62 1.11
CA ARG A 601 -10.74 2.20 2.32
C ARG A 601 -11.39 0.95 2.96
N GLY A 602 -12.71 0.81 2.81
CA GLY A 602 -13.45 -0.38 3.24
C GLY A 602 -13.10 -1.61 2.42
N VAL A 603 -13.17 -1.53 1.09
CA VAL A 603 -12.80 -2.65 0.20
C VAL A 603 -11.34 -3.04 0.40
N ALA A 604 -10.42 -2.06 0.52
CA ALA A 604 -9.02 -2.30 0.86
C ALA A 604 -8.87 -3.10 2.16
N THR A 605 -9.48 -2.64 3.26
CA THR A 605 -9.40 -3.27 4.58
C THR A 605 -10.00 -4.68 4.59
N ALA A 606 -11.18 -4.87 4.00
CA ALA A 606 -11.82 -6.18 3.98
C ALA A 606 -11.08 -7.20 3.10
N LEU A 607 -10.54 -6.78 1.94
CA LEU A 607 -9.68 -7.65 1.14
C LEU A 607 -8.37 -7.97 1.86
N ALA A 608 -7.77 -7.00 2.58
CA ALA A 608 -6.55 -7.24 3.34
C ALA A 608 -6.75 -8.25 4.49
N VAL A 609 -7.81 -8.08 5.29
CA VAL A 609 -8.25 -9.04 6.32
C VAL A 609 -8.43 -10.44 5.70
N LYS A 610 -9.18 -10.54 4.60
CA LYS A 610 -9.42 -11.81 3.89
C LYS A 610 -8.13 -12.46 3.39
N ALA A 611 -7.21 -11.68 2.83
CA ALA A 611 -5.93 -12.15 2.32
C ALA A 611 -5.06 -12.76 3.44
N ILE A 612 -4.92 -12.02 4.55
CA ILE A 612 -4.12 -12.44 5.71
C ILE A 612 -4.75 -13.67 6.40
N GLU A 613 -6.08 -13.67 6.59
CA GLU A 613 -6.79 -14.84 7.12
C GLU A 613 -6.63 -16.09 6.25
N THR A 614 -6.71 -15.94 4.92
CA THR A 614 -6.62 -17.06 3.99
C THR A 614 -5.19 -17.62 3.98
N ALA A 615 -4.17 -16.75 3.98
CA ALA A 615 -2.78 -17.16 4.10
C ALA A 615 -2.52 -17.93 5.41
N ARG A 616 -3.04 -17.43 6.54
CA ARG A 616 -2.95 -18.09 7.86
C ARG A 616 -3.67 -19.45 7.92
N LYS A 617 -4.66 -19.69 7.06
CA LYS A 617 -5.38 -20.97 6.92
C LYS A 617 -4.63 -21.94 6.00
N SER A 618 -4.11 -21.47 4.86
CA SER A 618 -3.32 -22.26 3.91
C SER A 618 -1.86 -22.52 4.34
N GLY A 619 -1.42 -21.92 5.45
CA GLY A 619 -0.11 -22.15 6.07
C GLY A 619 -0.09 -23.22 7.17
N LYS A 620 -1.24 -23.82 7.48
CA LYS A 620 -1.41 -24.91 8.46
C LYS A 620 -1.58 -26.26 7.75
#